data_AF-A0A967X3K0-F1
#
_entry.id   AF-A0A967X3K0-F1
#
_cell.length_a   1.000
_cell.length_b   1.000
_cell.length_c   1.000
_cell.angle_alpha   90.00
_cell.angle_beta   90.00
_cell.angle_gamma   90.00
#
_symmetry.space_group_name_H-M   'P 1'
#
loop_
_entity.id
_entity.type
_entity.pdbx_description
1 polymer ?
#
loop_
_entity_poly.entity_id
_entity_poly.type
_entity_poly.pdbx_seq_one_letter_code
_entity_poly.pdbx_strand_id
1 'polypeptide(L)'
;CRHLEDYTPEKAGEICEIHPDNIRKLARKVATRKTKIFIGWNSGKYYHGDLMERAMALLLGLTGNWGKKGTGTRSWAIMGFDGQAFLAQKPGAGQEAAQQHIATLVTLRQALAPDDPTLTAEMIQNRAAQMAGELGGLGFPMPPAFLWYYQYGYKERWNDPENNDPSMKRSFDEYVEEAIEKGWFNARASQTYKEVEPRVLWEAGGNMLRRDRGGQKLLLEHLWPKLKMIVSVDYRMTTTGLYSDYVLPAAQHYEKLGNSMPSVHHLNFVLCDRAAPPLDESLPDWEIGVRLLEKIEERAAARGMKEYT
;
A
#
# COMPACT_ATOMS: atom_id res chain seq x y z
N CYS A 1 -7.46 -34.71 -10.60
CA CYS A 1 -7.24 -33.28 -10.89
C CYS A 1 -6.46 -33.20 -12.21
N ARG A 2 -7.14 -33.01 -13.34
CA ARG A 2 -6.52 -33.12 -14.68
C ARG A 2 -5.47 -32.03 -14.96
N HIS A 3 -5.60 -30.87 -14.34
CA HIS A 3 -4.67 -29.75 -14.53
C HIS A 3 -3.20 -30.05 -14.13
N LEU A 4 -2.98 -30.87 -13.08
CA LEU A 4 -1.61 -31.19 -12.63
C LEU A 4 -0.88 -32.18 -13.54
N GLU A 5 -1.56 -32.77 -14.53
CA GLU A 5 -0.93 -33.62 -15.55
C GLU A 5 0.02 -32.81 -16.45
N ASP A 6 -0.14 -31.49 -16.50
CA ASP A 6 0.75 -30.57 -17.19
C ASP A 6 1.93 -30.07 -16.34
N TYR A 7 1.98 -30.46 -15.07
CA TYR A 7 3.02 -30.05 -14.11
C TYR A 7 3.72 -31.26 -13.50
N THR A 8 4.00 -32.29 -14.31
CA THR A 8 4.90 -33.37 -13.87
C THR A 8 6.28 -32.79 -13.52
N PRO A 9 7.08 -33.45 -12.64
CA PRO A 9 8.42 -32.98 -12.33
C PRO A 9 9.30 -32.75 -13.57
N GLU A 10 9.09 -33.53 -14.64
CA GLU A 10 9.74 -33.36 -15.94
C GLU A 10 9.33 -32.04 -16.61
N LYS A 11 8.02 -31.84 -16.84
CA LYS A 11 7.50 -30.62 -17.49
C LYS A 11 7.81 -29.35 -16.67
N ALA A 12 7.63 -29.41 -15.35
CA ALA A 12 7.94 -28.30 -14.46
C ALA A 12 9.45 -28.04 -14.39
N GLY A 13 10.27 -29.09 -14.47
CA GLY A 13 11.73 -28.97 -14.48
C GLY A 13 12.27 -28.28 -15.72
N GLU A 14 11.64 -28.51 -16.87
CA GLU A 14 11.93 -27.80 -18.12
C GLU A 14 11.58 -26.30 -18.01
N ILE A 15 10.41 -25.96 -17.48
CA ILE A 15 9.95 -24.56 -17.34
C ILE A 15 10.78 -23.78 -16.32
N CYS A 16 11.06 -24.38 -15.17
CA CYS A 16 11.73 -23.71 -14.05
C CYS A 16 13.26 -23.89 -14.04
N GLU A 17 13.80 -24.65 -15.00
CA GLU A 17 15.22 -25.00 -15.09
C GLU A 17 15.74 -25.73 -13.82
N ILE A 18 14.93 -26.66 -13.29
CA ILE A 18 15.27 -27.45 -12.10
C ILE A 18 15.23 -28.94 -12.43
N HIS A 19 16.28 -29.68 -12.07
CA HIS A 19 16.30 -31.13 -12.27
C HIS A 19 15.06 -31.80 -11.62
N PRO A 20 14.31 -32.68 -12.33
CA PRO A 20 13.06 -33.28 -11.85
C PRO A 20 13.18 -33.95 -10.48
N ASP A 21 14.31 -34.57 -10.19
CA ASP A 21 14.55 -35.21 -8.89
C ASP A 21 14.62 -34.24 -7.72
N ASN A 22 15.08 -33.01 -7.95
CA ASN A 22 15.07 -31.96 -6.93
C ASN A 22 13.63 -31.53 -6.62
N ILE A 23 12.78 -31.42 -7.64
CA ILE A 23 11.34 -31.12 -7.47
C ILE A 23 10.68 -32.22 -6.65
N ARG A 24 10.88 -33.50 -7.02
CA ARG A 24 10.36 -34.66 -6.26
C ARG A 24 10.85 -34.68 -4.82
N LYS A 25 12.15 -34.49 -4.62
CA LYS A 25 12.79 -34.50 -3.30
C LYS A 25 12.23 -33.38 -2.41
N LEU A 26 12.07 -32.18 -2.95
CA LEU A 26 11.50 -31.06 -2.21
C LEU A 26 10.03 -31.32 -1.88
N ALA A 27 9.22 -31.74 -2.86
CA ALA A 27 7.79 -32.04 -2.65
C ALA A 27 7.59 -33.09 -1.54
N ARG A 28 8.34 -34.20 -1.56
CA ARG A 28 8.29 -35.24 -0.52
C ARG A 28 8.72 -34.73 0.85
N LYS A 29 9.72 -33.84 0.90
CA LYS A 29 10.13 -33.20 2.16
C LYS A 29 9.02 -32.30 2.71
N VAL A 30 8.41 -31.47 1.88
CA VAL A 30 7.32 -30.58 2.31
C VAL A 30 6.10 -31.37 2.79
N ALA A 31 5.78 -32.49 2.14
CA ALA A 31 4.68 -33.36 2.53
C ALA A 31 4.88 -34.08 3.88
N THR A 32 6.13 -34.31 4.30
CA THR A 32 6.46 -35.08 5.51
C THR A 32 6.99 -34.23 6.66
N ARG A 33 7.22 -32.94 6.43
CA ARG A 33 7.84 -32.03 7.41
C ARG A 33 7.02 -30.78 7.60
N LYS A 34 7.09 -30.25 8.82
CA LYS A 34 6.57 -28.92 9.12
C LYS A 34 7.32 -27.89 8.28
N THR A 35 6.59 -27.17 7.44
CA THR A 35 7.16 -26.29 6.41
C THR A 35 6.58 -24.90 6.51
N LYS A 36 7.46 -23.89 6.41
CA LYS A 36 7.13 -22.48 6.26
C LYS A 36 7.77 -21.96 4.99
N ILE A 37 7.03 -21.18 4.20
CA ILE A 37 7.56 -20.47 3.04
C ILE A 37 7.75 -19.01 3.43
N PHE A 38 8.99 -18.52 3.40
CA PHE A 38 9.28 -17.11 3.61
C PHE A 38 9.28 -16.38 2.26
N ILE A 39 8.09 -15.92 1.84
CA ILE A 39 7.92 -15.22 0.56
C ILE A 39 8.53 -13.82 0.66
N GLY A 40 9.44 -13.49 -0.25
CA GLY A 40 9.99 -12.15 -0.36
C GLY A 40 8.98 -11.15 -0.92
N TRP A 41 9.24 -9.86 -0.76
CA TRP A 41 8.41 -8.81 -1.38
C TRP A 41 8.54 -8.74 -2.91
N ASN A 42 9.42 -9.54 -3.49
CA ASN A 42 9.63 -9.62 -4.92
C ASN A 42 8.47 -10.32 -5.64
N SER A 43 7.70 -11.18 -4.96
CA SER A 43 6.52 -11.83 -5.57
C SER A 43 5.55 -10.80 -6.14
N GLY A 44 5.12 -9.82 -5.33
CA GLY A 44 4.31 -8.68 -5.79
C GLY A 44 5.03 -7.69 -6.71
N LYS A 45 6.22 -8.03 -7.23
CA LYS A 45 6.93 -7.27 -8.27
C LYS A 45 7.09 -8.04 -9.58
N TYR A 46 6.67 -9.30 -9.62
CA TYR A 46 6.51 -10.07 -10.85
C TYR A 46 5.08 -9.92 -11.36
N TYR A 47 4.90 -9.90 -12.68
CA TYR A 47 3.57 -9.78 -13.31
C TYR A 47 2.62 -10.89 -12.83
N HIS A 48 3.08 -12.15 -12.85
CA HIS A 48 2.33 -13.32 -12.35
C HIS A 48 2.72 -13.73 -10.92
N GLY A 49 3.09 -12.75 -10.08
CA GLY A 49 3.41 -12.99 -8.68
C GLY A 49 2.26 -13.63 -7.88
N ASP A 50 1.03 -13.32 -8.25
CA ASP A 50 -0.19 -13.91 -7.70
C ASP A 50 -0.28 -15.42 -7.99
N LEU A 51 0.08 -15.86 -9.20
CA LEU A 51 0.11 -17.29 -9.56
C LEU A 51 1.20 -18.03 -8.77
N MET A 52 2.37 -17.40 -8.62
CA MET A 52 3.46 -17.93 -7.80
C MET A 52 3.00 -18.12 -6.35
N GLU A 53 2.36 -17.11 -5.76
CA GLU A 53 1.86 -17.17 -4.38
C GLU A 53 0.72 -18.17 -4.22
N ARG A 54 -0.20 -18.27 -5.19
CA ARG A 54 -1.28 -19.28 -5.20
C ARG A 54 -0.74 -20.70 -5.28
N ALA A 55 0.31 -20.94 -6.07
CA ALA A 55 0.97 -22.25 -6.13
C ALA A 55 1.64 -22.60 -4.79
N MET A 56 2.26 -21.64 -4.12
CA MET A 56 2.81 -21.82 -2.77
C MET A 56 1.71 -22.11 -1.75
N ALA A 57 0.58 -21.39 -1.81
CA ALA A 57 -0.58 -21.63 -0.95
C ALA A 57 -1.19 -23.02 -1.19
N LEU A 58 -1.30 -23.45 -2.45
CA LEU A 58 -1.74 -24.80 -2.82
C LEU A 58 -0.84 -25.87 -2.20
N LEU A 59 0.49 -25.73 -2.32
CA LEU A 59 1.44 -26.66 -1.73
C LEU A 59 1.27 -26.75 -0.21
N LEU A 60 1.13 -25.62 0.48
CA LEU A 60 0.91 -25.60 1.93
C LEU A 60 -0.45 -26.22 2.30
N GLY A 61 -1.48 -26.02 1.49
CA GLY A 61 -2.80 -26.61 1.72
C GLY A 61 -2.84 -28.11 1.54
N LEU A 62 -2.25 -28.63 0.46
CA LEU A 62 -2.15 -30.06 0.21
C LEU A 62 -1.38 -30.81 1.30
N THR A 63 -0.47 -30.12 1.98
CA THR A 63 0.40 -30.69 3.01
C THR A 63 -0.02 -30.33 4.44
N GLY A 64 -1.12 -29.59 4.60
CA GLY A 64 -1.60 -29.15 5.92
C GLY A 64 -0.62 -28.27 6.69
N ASN A 65 0.24 -27.53 5.97
CA ASN A 65 1.28 -26.64 6.47
C ASN A 65 0.78 -25.19 6.60
N TRP A 66 -0.36 -24.99 7.27
CA TRP A 66 -0.86 -23.69 7.71
C TRP A 66 -1.46 -23.78 9.12
N GLY A 67 -1.70 -22.64 9.76
CA GLY A 67 -2.41 -22.55 11.06
C GLY A 67 -1.68 -23.18 12.25
N LYS A 68 -0.44 -23.65 12.07
CA LYS A 68 0.38 -24.29 13.11
C LYS A 68 1.67 -23.49 13.33
N LYS A 69 2.21 -23.50 14.55
CA LYS A 69 3.51 -22.89 14.87
C LYS A 69 4.54 -23.31 13.82
N GLY A 70 5.29 -22.39 13.23
CA GLY A 70 6.35 -22.70 12.25
C GLY A 70 5.84 -23.22 10.90
N THR A 71 4.60 -22.90 10.51
CA THR A 71 4.04 -23.18 9.18
C THR A 71 3.57 -21.90 8.49
N GLY A 72 2.93 -22.04 7.33
CA GLY A 72 2.32 -20.96 6.58
C GLY A 72 3.30 -20.19 5.69
N THR A 73 2.81 -19.12 5.10
CA THR A 73 3.62 -18.17 4.34
C THR A 73 4.23 -17.11 5.27
N ARG A 74 4.92 -16.12 4.68
CA ARG A 74 5.25 -14.90 5.40
C ARG A 74 3.95 -14.16 5.75
N SER A 75 3.87 -13.62 6.97
CA SER A 75 2.75 -12.80 7.42
C SER A 75 3.15 -11.32 7.41
N TRP A 76 2.19 -10.45 7.08
CA TRP A 76 2.32 -9.00 7.13
C TRP A 76 1.27 -8.38 8.06
N ALA A 77 1.10 -8.93 9.25
CA ALA A 77 0.31 -8.27 10.29
C ALA A 77 1.17 -7.19 10.97
N ILE A 78 1.06 -5.96 10.46
CA ILE A 78 1.84 -4.78 10.89
C ILE A 78 1.02 -3.73 11.65
N MET A 79 -0.29 -3.96 11.77
CA MET A 79 -1.22 -3.08 12.48
C MET A 79 -1.54 -3.58 13.91
N GLY A 80 -0.71 -4.48 14.45
CA GLY A 80 -0.98 -5.26 15.66
C GLY A 80 -0.96 -4.51 17.00
N PHE A 81 -1.03 -3.18 17.00
CA PHE A 81 -1.38 -2.42 18.19
C PHE A 81 -2.77 -1.85 18.01
N ASP A 82 -3.74 -2.45 18.71
CA ASP A 82 -5.11 -1.93 18.80
C ASP A 82 -5.11 -0.42 19.07
N GLY A 83 -4.18 0.04 19.90
CA GLY A 83 -4.01 1.45 20.25
C GLY A 83 -3.74 2.39 19.08
N GLN A 84 -2.99 2.03 18.03
CA GLN A 84 -2.58 3.03 17.02
C GLN A 84 -3.75 3.52 16.16
N ALA A 85 -4.53 2.58 15.61
CA ALA A 85 -5.73 2.92 14.83
C ALA A 85 -6.84 3.45 15.75
N PHE A 86 -6.99 2.86 16.94
CA PHE A 86 -7.99 3.27 17.92
C PHE A 86 -7.76 4.71 18.41
N LEU A 87 -6.53 5.07 18.78
CA LEU A 87 -6.19 6.40 19.28
C LEU A 87 -6.46 7.48 18.23
N ALA A 88 -6.17 7.21 16.95
CA ALA A 88 -6.40 8.16 15.87
C ALA A 88 -7.90 8.43 15.60
N GLN A 89 -8.77 7.50 15.96
CA GLN A 89 -10.22 7.60 15.71
C GLN A 89 -11.04 7.98 16.95
N LYS A 90 -10.39 8.08 18.12
CA LYS A 90 -11.05 8.58 19.33
C LYS A 90 -11.39 10.07 19.17
N PRO A 91 -12.57 10.51 19.64
CA PRO A 91 -12.94 11.93 19.65
C PRO A 91 -12.15 12.76 20.67
N GLY A 92 -11.38 12.12 21.57
CA GLY A 92 -10.60 12.80 22.59
C GLY A 92 -9.79 11.87 23.50
N ALA A 93 -9.15 12.47 24.49
CA ALA A 93 -8.39 11.75 25.51
C ALA A 93 -9.31 11.02 26.52
N GLY A 94 -8.75 10.09 27.29
CA GLY A 94 -9.45 9.45 28.40
C GLY A 94 -10.34 8.25 28.02
N GLN A 95 -10.96 7.65 29.04
CA GLN A 95 -11.77 6.43 28.91
C GLN A 95 -13.14 6.68 28.26
N GLU A 96 -13.76 7.83 28.50
CA GLU A 96 -15.06 8.16 27.94
C GLU A 96 -15.04 8.21 26.40
N ALA A 97 -14.07 8.93 25.84
CA ALA A 97 -13.84 8.96 24.39
C ALA A 97 -13.55 7.56 23.82
N ALA A 98 -12.91 6.68 24.60
CA ALA A 98 -12.68 5.29 24.20
C ALA A 98 -14.00 4.51 24.15
N GLN A 99 -14.84 4.64 25.16
CA GLN A 99 -16.16 4.00 25.21
C GLN A 99 -17.09 4.47 24.09
N GLN A 100 -17.08 5.77 23.79
CA GLN A 100 -17.83 6.34 22.67
C GLN A 100 -17.40 5.70 21.34
N HIS A 101 -16.09 5.63 21.08
CA HIS A 101 -15.57 5.01 19.86
C HIS A 101 -15.90 3.51 19.77
N ILE A 102 -15.78 2.77 20.88
CA ILE A 102 -16.18 1.35 20.95
C ILE A 102 -17.67 1.18 20.63
N ALA A 103 -18.54 2.02 21.19
CA ALA A 103 -19.97 2.00 20.91
C ALA A 103 -20.25 2.23 19.42
N THR A 104 -19.56 3.19 18.78
CA THR A 104 -19.66 3.43 17.32
C THR A 104 -19.28 2.18 16.52
N LEU A 105 -18.19 1.49 16.89
CA LEU A 105 -17.75 0.26 16.21
C LEU A 105 -18.76 -0.88 16.36
N VAL A 106 -19.36 -1.03 17.55
CA VAL A 106 -20.39 -2.05 17.80
C VAL A 106 -21.63 -1.78 16.95
N THR A 107 -22.12 -0.54 16.94
CA THR A 107 -23.27 -0.13 16.12
C THR A 107 -22.99 -0.35 14.63
N LEU A 108 -21.80 0.01 14.15
CA LEU A 108 -21.41 -0.22 12.75
C LEU A 108 -21.42 -1.72 12.41
N ARG A 109 -20.85 -2.58 13.28
CA ARG A 109 -20.86 -4.03 13.06
C ARG A 109 -22.27 -4.60 13.01
N GLN A 110 -23.17 -4.15 13.89
CA GLN A 110 -24.57 -4.58 13.88
C GLN A 110 -25.29 -4.13 12.61
N ALA A 111 -25.05 -2.90 12.15
CA ALA A 111 -25.62 -2.38 10.91
C ALA A 111 -25.10 -3.10 9.65
N LEU A 112 -23.88 -3.64 9.68
CA LEU A 112 -23.27 -4.38 8.58
C LEU A 112 -23.54 -5.90 8.58
N ALA A 113 -24.15 -6.42 9.64
CA ALA A 113 -24.46 -7.84 9.81
C ALA A 113 -25.94 -8.27 9.60
N PRO A 114 -26.90 -7.52 9.02
CA PRO A 114 -28.31 -7.88 9.27
C PRO A 114 -28.81 -9.13 8.53
N ASP A 115 -28.17 -9.56 7.43
CA ASP A 115 -28.83 -10.48 6.49
C ASP A 115 -28.11 -11.82 6.23
N ASP A 116 -26.93 -12.04 6.83
CA ASP A 116 -26.22 -13.32 6.72
C ASP A 116 -25.58 -13.71 8.07
N PRO A 117 -26.19 -14.64 8.82
CA PRO A 117 -25.67 -15.07 10.13
C PRO A 117 -24.39 -15.91 10.02
N THR A 118 -23.95 -16.27 8.81
CA THR A 118 -22.70 -17.00 8.58
C THR A 118 -21.48 -16.08 8.48
N LEU A 119 -21.69 -14.76 8.41
CA LEU A 119 -20.60 -13.80 8.33
C LEU A 119 -19.74 -13.83 9.61
N THR A 120 -18.45 -14.04 9.40
CA THR A 120 -17.46 -13.95 10.47
C THR A 120 -17.14 -12.48 10.79
N ALA A 121 -16.58 -12.21 11.96
CA ALA A 121 -16.13 -10.88 12.34
C ALA A 121 -15.12 -10.29 11.33
N GLU A 122 -14.25 -11.14 10.74
CA GLU A 122 -13.29 -10.75 9.70
C GLU A 122 -14.00 -10.30 8.41
N MET A 123 -15.03 -11.03 7.97
CA MET A 123 -15.82 -10.65 6.79
C MET A 123 -16.52 -9.30 6.99
N ILE A 124 -17.11 -9.09 8.17
CA ILE A 124 -17.76 -7.81 8.51
C ILE A 124 -16.73 -6.67 8.53
N GLN A 125 -15.55 -6.90 9.10
CA GLN A 125 -14.47 -5.91 9.12
C GLN A 125 -13.95 -5.59 7.71
N ASN A 126 -13.80 -6.58 6.84
CA ASN A 126 -13.40 -6.38 5.45
C ASN A 126 -14.45 -5.57 4.68
N ARG A 127 -15.75 -5.85 4.90
CA ARG A 127 -16.83 -5.06 4.30
C ARG A 127 -16.85 -3.62 4.80
N ALA A 128 -16.63 -3.41 6.10
CA ALA A 128 -16.51 -2.07 6.68
C ALA A 128 -15.34 -1.29 6.07
N ALA A 129 -14.17 -1.92 5.92
CA ALA A 129 -12.99 -1.33 5.30
C ALA A 129 -13.23 -1.00 3.81
N GLN A 130 -13.90 -1.89 3.08
CA GLN A 130 -14.30 -1.65 1.70
C GLN A 130 -15.24 -0.44 1.60
N MET A 131 -16.29 -0.38 2.42
CA MET A 131 -17.23 0.73 2.44
C MET A 131 -16.58 2.05 2.81
N ALA A 132 -15.63 2.05 3.76
CA ALA A 132 -14.85 3.24 4.09
C ALA A 132 -14.03 3.73 2.87
N GLY A 133 -13.47 2.81 2.09
CA GLY A 133 -12.80 3.12 0.82
C GLY A 133 -13.76 3.62 -0.28
N GLU A 134 -15.00 3.12 -0.30
CA GLU A 134 -16.05 3.53 -1.26
C GLU A 134 -16.64 4.91 -0.96
N LEU A 135 -17.02 5.16 0.29
CA LEU A 135 -17.56 6.44 0.74
C LEU A 135 -16.51 7.55 0.68
N GLY A 136 -15.27 7.20 1.03
CA GLY A 136 -14.12 8.09 1.00
C GLY A 136 -14.20 9.31 1.92
N GLY A 137 -13.07 9.99 2.08
CA GLY A 137 -12.89 11.25 2.81
C GLY A 137 -11.50 11.83 2.49
N LEU A 138 -11.19 13.06 2.87
CA LEU A 138 -9.82 13.58 2.81
C LEU A 138 -8.88 12.62 3.58
N GLY A 139 -7.85 12.08 2.93
CA GLY A 139 -6.85 11.22 3.55
C GLY A 139 -7.04 9.69 3.41
N PHE A 140 -8.11 9.21 2.77
CA PHE A 140 -8.21 7.77 2.46
C PHE A 140 -7.34 7.38 1.25
N PRO A 141 -6.61 6.24 1.32
CA PRO A 141 -5.69 5.84 0.27
C PRO A 141 -6.44 5.44 -1.00
N MET A 142 -6.05 6.03 -2.13
CA MET A 142 -6.56 5.69 -3.45
C MET A 142 -5.64 4.66 -4.13
N PRO A 143 -6.16 3.75 -4.97
CA PRO A 143 -5.32 2.89 -5.79
C PRO A 143 -4.38 3.76 -6.65
N PRO A 144 -3.05 3.69 -6.46
CA PRO A 144 -2.12 4.59 -7.14
C PRO A 144 -2.08 4.35 -8.66
N ALA A 145 -2.54 3.18 -9.11
CA ALA A 145 -2.57 2.81 -10.52
C ALA A 145 -3.36 3.81 -11.38
N PHE A 146 -4.46 4.38 -10.90
CA PHE A 146 -5.23 5.36 -11.68
C PHE A 146 -4.46 6.68 -11.87
N LEU A 147 -3.77 7.14 -10.82
CA LEU A 147 -2.89 8.31 -10.93
C LEU A 147 -1.76 8.04 -11.93
N TRP A 148 -1.12 6.87 -11.82
CA TRP A 148 -0.04 6.48 -12.73
C TRP A 148 -0.53 6.42 -14.18
N TYR A 149 -1.67 5.77 -14.38
CA TYR A 149 -2.27 5.53 -15.68
C TYR A 149 -2.60 6.84 -16.39
N TYR A 150 -3.35 7.75 -15.74
CA TYR A 150 -3.84 8.96 -16.39
C TYR A 150 -2.85 10.12 -16.35
N GLN A 151 -1.98 10.21 -15.34
CA GLN A 151 -1.16 11.40 -15.14
C GLN A 151 0.34 11.19 -15.33
N TYR A 152 0.85 9.97 -15.16
CA TYR A 152 2.29 9.70 -15.14
C TYR A 152 2.80 9.03 -16.43
N GLY A 153 1.97 8.94 -17.49
CA GLY A 153 2.37 8.36 -18.79
C GLY A 153 2.46 6.83 -18.80
N TYR A 154 1.77 6.15 -17.88
CA TYR A 154 1.73 4.69 -17.88
C TYR A 154 0.68 4.11 -18.83
N LYS A 155 -0.30 4.91 -19.30
CA LYS A 155 -1.36 4.42 -20.19
C LYS A 155 -0.79 3.81 -21.47
N GLU A 156 0.13 4.48 -22.13
CA GLU A 156 0.77 3.98 -23.35
C GLU A 156 1.55 2.70 -23.07
N ARG A 157 2.34 2.70 -21.98
CA ARG A 157 3.21 1.57 -21.64
C ARG A 157 2.46 0.32 -21.21
N TRP A 158 1.37 0.46 -20.47
CA TRP A 158 0.56 -0.68 -20.01
C TRP A 158 -0.34 -1.25 -21.11
N ASN A 159 -0.59 -0.48 -22.17
CA ASN A 159 -1.34 -0.96 -23.34
C ASN A 159 -0.46 -1.47 -24.48
N ASP A 160 0.85 -1.35 -24.36
CA ASP A 160 1.79 -1.98 -25.29
C ASP A 160 1.68 -3.51 -25.19
N PRO A 161 1.24 -4.21 -26.25
CA PRO A 161 1.08 -5.66 -26.24
C PRO A 161 2.38 -6.42 -25.96
N GLU A 162 3.53 -5.86 -26.33
CA GLU A 162 4.84 -6.48 -26.10
C GLU A 162 5.22 -6.54 -24.61
N ASN A 163 4.57 -5.73 -23.77
CA ASN A 163 4.78 -5.70 -22.32
C ASN A 163 3.74 -6.51 -21.53
N ASN A 164 2.78 -7.13 -22.22
CA ASN A 164 1.66 -7.82 -21.59
C ASN A 164 1.80 -9.34 -21.68
N ASP A 165 1.05 -10.05 -20.83
CA ASP A 165 0.94 -11.51 -20.93
C ASP A 165 0.28 -11.87 -22.29
N PRO A 166 0.95 -12.64 -23.16
CA PRO A 166 0.41 -12.99 -24.47
C PRO A 166 -0.85 -13.87 -24.40
N SER A 167 -1.19 -14.42 -23.23
CA SER A 167 -2.43 -15.17 -23.01
C SER A 167 -3.65 -14.27 -22.80
N MET A 168 -3.44 -12.98 -22.53
CA MET A 168 -4.52 -12.02 -22.32
C MET A 168 -5.25 -11.71 -23.62
N LYS A 169 -6.57 -11.66 -23.57
CA LYS A 169 -7.43 -11.54 -24.77
C LYS A 169 -7.69 -10.11 -25.21
N ARG A 170 -7.37 -9.15 -24.35
CA ARG A 170 -7.70 -7.72 -24.49
C ARG A 170 -6.58 -6.89 -23.85
N SER A 171 -6.50 -5.64 -24.26
CA SER A 171 -5.58 -4.65 -23.70
C SER A 171 -5.90 -4.35 -22.22
N PHE A 172 -4.95 -3.73 -21.54
CA PHE A 172 -5.15 -3.28 -20.16
C PHE A 172 -6.29 -2.25 -20.06
N ASP A 173 -6.39 -1.32 -21.02
CA ASP A 173 -7.44 -0.29 -21.08
C ASP A 173 -8.83 -0.93 -21.12
N GLU A 174 -9.05 -1.92 -21.99
CA GLU A 174 -10.35 -2.59 -22.11
C GLU A 174 -10.77 -3.29 -20.81
N TYR A 175 -9.84 -3.91 -20.08
CA TYR A 175 -10.14 -4.50 -18.77
C TYR A 175 -10.45 -3.43 -17.71
N VAL A 176 -9.72 -2.31 -17.72
CA VAL A 176 -9.96 -1.20 -16.79
C VAL A 176 -11.30 -0.52 -17.07
N GLU A 177 -11.61 -0.25 -18.33
CA GLU A 177 -12.87 0.36 -18.76
C GLU A 177 -14.06 -0.52 -18.39
N GLU A 178 -14.00 -1.82 -18.68
CA GLU A 178 -15.05 -2.76 -18.25
C GLU A 178 -15.23 -2.77 -16.72
N ALA A 179 -14.12 -2.79 -15.96
CA ALA A 179 -14.19 -2.80 -14.51
C ALA A 179 -14.82 -1.51 -13.96
N ILE A 180 -14.56 -0.37 -14.60
CA ILE A 180 -15.17 0.92 -14.26
C ILE A 180 -16.66 0.93 -14.61
N GLU A 181 -17.04 0.49 -15.82
CA GLU A 181 -18.43 0.42 -16.28
C GLU A 181 -19.29 -0.49 -15.39
N LYS A 182 -18.71 -1.61 -14.92
CA LYS A 182 -19.35 -2.53 -13.99
C LYS A 182 -19.37 -2.04 -12.54
N GLY A 183 -18.76 -0.89 -12.25
CA GLY A 183 -18.70 -0.32 -10.91
C GLY A 183 -17.81 -1.10 -9.94
N TRP A 184 -16.85 -1.91 -10.43
CA TRP A 184 -15.90 -2.62 -9.57
C TRP A 184 -14.88 -1.67 -8.93
N PHE A 185 -14.68 -0.50 -9.54
CA PHE A 185 -13.98 0.63 -8.93
C PHE A 185 -14.96 1.79 -8.77
N ASN A 186 -14.99 2.37 -7.57
CA ASN A 186 -15.79 3.56 -7.33
C ASN A 186 -15.29 4.74 -8.21
N ALA A 187 -16.21 5.63 -8.59
CA ALA A 187 -15.91 6.74 -9.51
C ALA A 187 -14.81 7.67 -8.98
N ARG A 188 -14.75 7.87 -7.65
CA ARG A 188 -13.70 8.68 -7.02
C ARG A 188 -12.30 8.07 -7.22
N ALA A 189 -12.17 6.75 -7.18
CA ALA A 189 -10.91 6.07 -7.41
C ALA A 189 -10.52 6.07 -8.89
N SER A 190 -11.48 5.77 -9.75
CA SER A 190 -11.20 5.48 -11.15
C SER A 190 -11.28 6.68 -12.09
N GLN A 191 -11.98 7.75 -11.72
CA GLN A 191 -12.26 8.88 -12.60
C GLN A 191 -11.54 10.17 -12.19
N THR A 192 -11.23 10.38 -10.91
CA THR A 192 -10.68 11.66 -10.41
C THR A 192 -9.48 12.15 -11.23
N TYR A 193 -8.52 11.26 -11.53
CA TYR A 193 -7.32 11.65 -12.26
C TYR A 193 -7.48 11.70 -13.78
N LYS A 194 -8.67 11.45 -14.34
CA LYS A 194 -8.95 11.76 -15.75
C LYS A 194 -9.13 13.26 -15.97
N GLU A 195 -9.73 13.93 -15.00
CA GLU A 195 -10.09 15.35 -15.07
C GLU A 195 -9.15 16.23 -14.24
N VAL A 196 -8.64 15.70 -13.13
CA VAL A 196 -7.79 16.46 -12.21
C VAL A 196 -6.32 16.24 -12.53
N GLU A 197 -5.68 17.29 -13.02
CA GLU A 197 -4.24 17.36 -13.21
C GLU A 197 -3.53 17.76 -11.90
N PRO A 198 -2.57 16.95 -11.38
CA PRO A 198 -1.78 17.33 -10.21
C PRO A 198 -0.94 18.58 -10.48
N ARG A 199 -1.02 19.56 -9.56
CA ARG A 199 -0.30 20.84 -9.66
C ARG A 199 0.75 21.06 -8.60
N VAL A 200 0.63 20.39 -7.47
CA VAL A 200 1.57 20.49 -6.35
C VAL A 200 1.94 19.08 -5.94
N LEU A 201 3.24 18.81 -5.86
CA LEU A 201 3.77 17.58 -5.30
C LEU A 201 4.37 17.88 -3.93
N TRP A 202 3.83 17.23 -2.91
CA TRP A 202 4.40 17.21 -1.57
C TRP A 202 4.90 15.79 -1.29
N GLU A 203 6.22 15.61 -1.27
CA GLU A 203 6.85 14.33 -0.96
C GLU A 203 7.55 14.40 0.40
N ALA A 204 7.11 13.61 1.36
CA ALA A 204 7.75 13.49 2.68
C ALA A 204 8.27 12.06 2.91
N GLY A 205 9.56 11.93 3.25
CA GLY A 205 10.22 10.64 3.53
C GLY A 205 10.23 9.67 2.33
N GLY A 206 10.07 10.20 1.11
CA GLY A 206 9.96 9.44 -0.13
C GLY A 206 11.21 9.55 -1.02
N ASN A 207 11.10 8.96 -2.21
CA ASN A 207 12.04 9.17 -3.31
C ASN A 207 11.37 8.67 -4.60
N MET A 208 10.25 9.29 -4.96
CA MET A 208 9.34 8.92 -6.04
C MET A 208 10.08 8.62 -7.35
N LEU A 209 11.01 9.49 -7.77
CA LEU A 209 11.75 9.31 -9.03
C LEU A 209 12.57 8.01 -9.04
N ARG A 210 13.06 7.55 -7.88
CA ARG A 210 13.74 6.26 -7.74
C ARG A 210 12.76 5.10 -7.57
N ARG A 211 11.70 5.30 -6.78
CA ARG A 211 10.80 4.24 -6.32
C ARG A 211 9.88 3.74 -7.42
N ASP A 212 9.35 4.65 -8.22
CA ASP A 212 8.34 4.33 -9.23
C ASP A 212 9.02 3.74 -10.47
N ARG A 213 8.35 2.75 -11.10
CA ARG A 213 8.97 1.93 -12.16
C ARG A 213 9.14 2.78 -13.41
N GLY A 214 10.37 3.12 -13.76
CA GLY A 214 10.63 4.09 -14.82
C GLY A 214 10.43 5.53 -14.38
N GLY A 215 10.45 5.81 -13.07
CA GLY A 215 10.21 7.13 -12.47
C GLY A 215 11.01 8.26 -13.11
N GLN A 216 12.33 8.10 -13.21
CA GLN A 216 13.22 9.10 -13.82
C GLN A 216 12.96 9.35 -15.32
N LYS A 217 12.16 8.52 -16.00
CA LYS A 217 11.76 8.78 -17.39
C LYS A 217 10.32 9.26 -17.43
N LEU A 218 9.39 8.39 -17.06
CA LEU A 218 7.96 8.63 -17.22
C LEU A 218 7.48 9.83 -16.40
N LEU A 219 7.89 9.96 -15.14
CA LEU A 219 7.42 11.07 -14.30
C LEU A 219 8.08 12.38 -14.72
N LEU A 220 9.36 12.36 -15.13
CA LEU A 220 10.03 13.56 -15.63
C LEU A 220 9.43 14.05 -16.96
N GLU A 221 8.99 13.13 -17.83
CA GLU A 221 8.37 13.46 -19.12
C GLU A 221 6.90 13.89 -18.97
N HIS A 222 6.12 13.21 -18.11
CA HIS A 222 4.66 13.34 -18.11
C HIS A 222 4.06 14.04 -16.89
N LEU A 223 4.72 14.01 -15.73
CA LEU A 223 4.21 14.62 -14.49
C LEU A 223 4.91 15.94 -14.15
N TRP A 224 6.24 15.95 -14.11
CA TRP A 224 7.04 17.11 -13.70
C TRP A 224 6.68 18.41 -14.42
N PRO A 225 6.48 18.43 -15.76
CA PRO A 225 6.14 19.65 -16.48
C PRO A 225 4.79 20.27 -16.10
N LYS A 226 3.89 19.51 -15.47
CA LYS A 226 2.55 19.97 -15.05
C LYS A 226 2.58 20.63 -13.66
N LEU A 227 3.55 20.24 -12.84
CA LEU A 227 3.68 20.69 -11.46
C LEU A 227 4.13 22.15 -11.42
N LYS A 228 3.41 22.96 -10.63
CA LYS A 228 3.72 24.36 -10.34
C LYS A 228 4.66 24.50 -9.16
N MET A 229 4.70 23.48 -8.31
CA MET A 229 5.48 23.46 -7.09
C MET A 229 5.75 22.02 -6.68
N ILE A 230 7.01 21.76 -6.35
CA ILE A 230 7.52 20.48 -5.90
C ILE A 230 8.25 20.70 -4.57
N VAL A 231 7.75 20.08 -3.52
CA VAL A 231 8.32 20.17 -2.17
C VAL A 231 8.75 18.79 -1.72
N SER A 232 10.02 18.66 -1.35
CA SER A 232 10.54 17.47 -0.67
C SER A 232 10.81 17.76 0.80
N VAL A 233 10.33 16.89 1.68
CA VAL A 233 10.62 16.91 3.11
C VAL A 233 11.47 15.69 3.44
N ASP A 234 12.76 15.90 3.70
CA ASP A 234 13.71 14.82 3.93
C ASP A 234 14.90 15.32 4.77
N TYR A 235 15.56 14.40 5.46
CA TYR A 235 16.78 14.69 6.23
C TYR A 235 18.04 14.60 5.36
N ARG A 236 17.91 14.13 4.12
CA ARG A 236 19.00 14.02 3.15
C ARG A 236 18.54 14.45 1.75
N MET A 237 19.48 14.85 0.91
CA MET A 237 19.18 15.13 -0.50
C MET A 237 18.87 13.83 -1.26
N THR A 238 17.60 13.63 -1.63
CA THR A 238 17.14 12.48 -2.43
C THR A 238 17.17 12.78 -3.93
N THR A 239 17.00 11.75 -4.77
CA THR A 239 16.88 11.99 -6.22
C THR A 239 15.66 12.85 -6.52
N THR A 240 14.51 12.63 -5.90
CA THR A 240 13.38 13.57 -6.05
C THR A 240 13.74 14.96 -5.54
N GLY A 241 14.41 15.07 -4.38
CA GLY A 241 14.82 16.36 -3.81
C GLY A 241 15.69 17.19 -4.74
N LEU A 242 16.56 16.55 -5.55
CA LEU A 242 17.36 17.24 -6.58
C LEU A 242 16.51 17.87 -7.70
N TYR A 243 15.28 17.40 -7.88
CA TYR A 243 14.31 17.88 -8.86
C TYR A 243 13.14 18.64 -8.22
N SER A 244 13.25 18.99 -6.94
CA SER A 244 12.25 19.74 -6.20
C SER A 244 12.57 21.24 -6.21
N ASP A 245 11.53 22.08 -6.22
CA ASP A 245 11.67 23.54 -6.09
C ASP A 245 12.09 23.92 -4.67
N TYR A 246 11.58 23.18 -3.68
CA TYR A 246 11.87 23.38 -2.27
C TYR A 246 12.25 22.06 -1.61
N VAL A 247 13.28 22.11 -0.76
CA VAL A 247 13.66 21.02 0.13
C VAL A 247 13.58 21.52 1.57
N LEU A 248 12.67 20.95 2.35
CA LEU A 248 12.48 21.27 3.76
C LEU A 248 13.27 20.27 4.62
N PRO A 249 14.16 20.74 5.52
CA PRO A 249 15.02 19.86 6.31
C PRO A 249 14.22 19.15 7.41
N ALA A 250 14.04 17.83 7.26
CA ALA A 250 13.43 17.01 8.30
C ALA A 250 14.48 16.58 9.33
N ALA A 251 14.10 16.56 10.61
CA ALA A 251 14.95 16.03 11.68
C ALA A 251 15.16 14.50 11.51
N GLN A 252 16.33 14.02 11.88
CA GLN A 252 16.66 12.59 11.85
C GLN A 252 15.88 11.77 12.89
N HIS A 253 15.95 10.44 12.80
CA HIS A 253 15.25 9.54 13.71
C HIS A 253 15.59 9.77 15.20
N TYR A 254 16.85 10.09 15.53
CA TYR A 254 17.29 10.31 16.91
C TYR A 254 17.15 11.76 17.40
N GLU A 255 16.60 12.62 16.57
CA GLU A 255 16.43 14.05 16.85
C GLU A 255 14.98 14.43 17.17
N LYS A 256 14.08 13.44 17.10
CA LYS A 256 12.64 13.60 17.34
C LYS A 256 12.08 12.38 18.05
N LEU A 257 10.95 12.58 18.72
CA LEU A 257 10.17 11.45 19.24
C LEU A 257 9.62 10.64 18.07
N GLY A 258 9.77 9.33 18.18
CA GLY A 258 9.25 8.39 17.20
C GLY A 258 9.01 7.03 17.82
N ASN A 259 8.61 6.08 16.97
CA ASN A 259 8.49 4.70 17.36
C ASN A 259 8.88 3.77 16.21
N SER A 260 9.29 2.55 16.55
CA SER A 260 9.44 1.48 15.56
C SER A 260 8.09 1.08 14.99
N MET A 261 8.04 0.71 13.72
CA MET A 261 6.90 -0.03 13.17
C MET A 261 7.01 -1.50 13.58
N PRO A 262 6.23 -1.98 14.57
CA PRO A 262 6.24 -3.38 14.95
C PRO A 262 5.80 -4.25 13.77
N SER A 263 6.19 -5.52 13.80
CA SER A 263 5.61 -6.50 12.89
C SER A 263 5.62 -7.87 13.56
N VAL A 264 5.00 -8.87 12.93
CA VAL A 264 5.14 -10.27 13.34
C VAL A 264 6.59 -10.78 13.38
N HIS A 265 7.54 -10.05 12.79
CA HIS A 265 8.97 -10.33 12.87
C HIS A 265 9.68 -9.62 14.02
N HIS A 266 9.08 -8.56 14.56
CA HIS A 266 9.58 -7.79 15.70
C HIS A 266 8.38 -7.30 16.52
N LEU A 267 7.97 -8.10 17.51
CA LEU A 267 6.74 -7.90 18.30
C LEU A 267 6.90 -6.91 19.47
N ASN A 268 7.99 -6.14 19.47
CA ASN A 268 8.25 -5.13 20.49
C ASN A 268 7.96 -3.75 19.92
N PHE A 269 7.24 -2.95 20.69
CA PHE A 269 7.17 -1.51 20.45
C PHE A 269 8.43 -0.87 21.03
N VAL A 270 9.20 -0.20 20.19
CA VAL A 270 10.39 0.52 20.61
C VAL A 270 10.11 2.02 20.49
N LEU A 271 10.16 2.71 21.63
CA LEU A 271 10.20 4.16 21.66
C LEU A 271 11.54 4.62 21.09
N CYS A 272 11.49 5.53 20.11
CA CYS A 272 12.66 6.28 19.68
C CYS A 272 12.61 7.62 20.42
N ASP A 273 13.42 7.74 21.46
CA ASP A 273 13.54 9.00 22.19
C ASP A 273 14.51 9.95 21.45
N ARG A 274 14.44 11.23 21.81
CA ARG A 274 15.31 12.26 21.28
C ARG A 274 16.68 12.20 21.98
N ALA A 275 17.66 11.60 21.32
CA ALA A 275 19.03 11.54 21.79
C ALA A 275 19.78 12.89 21.65
N ALA A 276 19.40 13.72 20.67
CA ALA A 276 19.97 15.04 20.42
C ALA A 276 18.87 16.01 19.95
N PRO A 277 19.01 17.34 20.14
CA PRO A 277 18.10 18.29 19.49
C PRO A 277 18.20 18.20 17.95
N PRO A 278 17.16 18.58 17.19
CA PRO A 278 17.25 18.76 15.74
C PRO A 278 18.44 19.63 15.36
N LEU A 279 19.19 19.20 14.34
CA LEU A 279 20.38 19.91 13.87
C LEU A 279 19.98 21.12 13.01
N ASP A 280 20.68 22.23 13.18
CA ASP A 280 20.48 23.48 12.42
C ASP A 280 19.00 23.92 12.41
N GLU A 281 18.42 24.10 11.23
CA GLU A 281 17.02 24.49 11.02
C GLU A 281 16.10 23.29 10.76
N SER A 282 16.58 22.05 10.98
CA SER A 282 15.76 20.86 10.80
C SER A 282 14.64 20.77 11.84
N LEU A 283 13.50 20.23 11.43
CA LEU A 283 12.31 20.13 12.27
C LEU A 283 11.70 18.72 12.23
N PRO A 284 11.07 18.25 13.32
CA PRO A 284 10.21 17.06 13.25
C PRO A 284 9.13 17.21 12.17
N ASP A 285 8.81 16.13 11.44
CA ASP A 285 7.88 16.18 10.30
C ASP A 285 6.50 16.73 10.69
N TRP A 286 6.05 16.40 11.90
CA TRP A 286 4.81 16.92 12.47
C TRP A 286 4.83 18.45 12.58
N GLU A 287 5.94 19.02 13.05
CA GLU A 287 6.09 20.47 13.20
C GLU A 287 6.16 21.18 11.84
N ILE A 288 6.81 20.58 10.85
CA ILE A 288 6.79 21.07 9.46
C ILE A 288 5.34 21.14 8.96
N GLY A 289 4.55 20.08 9.20
CA GLY A 289 3.14 20.03 8.83
C GLY A 289 2.30 21.11 9.53
N VAL A 290 2.47 21.30 10.83
CA VAL A 290 1.76 22.34 11.60
C VAL A 290 2.08 23.73 11.07
N ARG A 291 3.37 24.06 10.91
CA ARG A 291 3.80 25.38 10.41
C ARG A 291 3.29 25.64 8.99
N LEU A 292 3.24 24.61 8.14
CA LEU A 292 2.66 24.72 6.81
C LEU A 292 1.17 25.11 6.89
N LEU A 293 0.41 24.43 7.74
CA LEU A 293 -1.03 24.69 7.90
C LEU A 293 -1.29 26.11 8.43
N GLU A 294 -0.54 26.55 9.45
CA GLU A 294 -0.61 27.92 9.97
C GLU A 294 -0.34 28.95 8.86
N LYS A 295 0.66 28.69 8.01
CA LYS A 295 0.94 29.56 6.87
C LYS A 295 -0.14 29.53 5.80
N ILE A 296 -0.73 28.36 5.52
CA ILE A 296 -1.86 28.26 4.58
C ILE A 296 -3.03 29.10 5.11
N GLU A 297 -3.35 29.02 6.40
CA GLU A 297 -4.41 29.80 7.04
C GLU A 297 -4.12 31.31 6.94
N GLU A 298 -2.92 31.74 7.32
CA GLU A 298 -2.49 33.15 7.21
C GLU A 298 -2.63 33.68 5.78
N ARG A 299 -2.16 32.89 4.79
CA ARG A 299 -2.22 33.29 3.37
C ARG A 299 -3.64 33.26 2.82
N ALA A 300 -4.49 32.33 3.27
CA ALA A 300 -5.90 32.27 2.90
C ALA A 300 -6.65 33.50 3.44
N ALA A 301 -6.44 33.84 4.71
CA ALA A 301 -7.02 35.02 5.35
C ALA A 301 -6.57 36.31 4.66
N ALA A 302 -5.27 36.46 4.37
CA ALA A 302 -4.74 37.61 3.63
C ALA A 302 -5.29 37.74 2.20
N ARG A 303 -5.76 36.63 1.61
CA ARG A 303 -6.44 36.59 0.30
C ARG A 303 -7.96 36.73 0.40
N GLY A 304 -8.51 36.89 1.59
CA GLY A 304 -9.95 36.99 1.83
C GLY A 304 -10.72 35.70 1.58
N MET A 305 -10.06 34.54 1.59
CA MET A 305 -10.70 33.23 1.42
C MET A 305 -11.39 32.84 2.72
N LYS A 306 -12.69 32.54 2.66
CA LYS A 306 -13.52 32.19 3.83
C LYS A 306 -13.92 30.72 3.87
N GLU A 307 -13.80 30.02 2.75
CA GLU A 307 -14.21 28.63 2.56
C GLU A 307 -13.20 27.91 1.67
N TYR A 308 -13.12 26.59 1.82
CA TYR A 308 -12.40 25.72 0.88
C TYR A 308 -13.26 25.57 -0.38
N THR A 309 -12.87 26.25 -1.45
CA THR A 309 -13.47 26.10 -2.79
C THR A 309 -12.78 25.01 -3.58
#